data_AF-A0A150N1Z1-F1
#
_entry.id   AF-A0A150N1Z1-F1
#
_cell.length_a   1.000
_cell.length_b   1.000
_cell.length_c   1.000
_cell.angle_alpha   90.00
_cell.angle_beta   90.00
_cell.angle_gamma   90.00
#
_symmetry.space_group_name_H-M   'P 1'
#
loop_
_entity.id
_entity.type
_entity.pdbx_description
1 polymer ?
#
loop_
_entity_poly.entity_id
_entity_poly.type
_entity_poly.pdbx_seq_one_letter_code
_entity_poly.pdbx_strand_id
1 'polypeptide(L)' 'MIESYILPNKKLTPHMFRHTFCKWMLKATNNDIEKVRRLAGHSHIATTSRYLKDSYSDLADAVEALPKF' A
#
# COMPACT_ATOMS: atom_id res chain seq x y z
N MET A 1 27.33 6.90 -15.45
CA MET A 1 27.67 6.03 -14.31
C MET A 1 26.39 5.76 -13.54
N ILE A 2 25.72 4.64 -13.84
CA ILE A 2 24.54 4.20 -13.08
C ILE A 2 25.09 3.20 -12.08
N GLU A 3 25.47 3.67 -10.90
CA GLU A 3 25.82 2.79 -9.80
C GLU A 3 24.60 1.92 -9.48
N SER A 4 24.82 0.62 -9.63
CA SER A 4 23.84 -0.42 -9.43
C SER A 4 23.28 -0.35 -8.00
N TYR A 5 22.04 0.12 -7.87
CA TYR A 5 21.19 0.05 -6.66
C TYR A 5 20.81 -1.40 -6.29
N ILE A 6 21.76 -2.32 -6.39
CA ILE A 6 21.56 -3.73 -6.06
C ILE A 6 21.95 -3.88 -4.60
N LEU A 7 20.93 -3.95 -3.73
CA LEU A 7 21.13 -4.37 -2.35
C LEU A 7 21.78 -5.76 -2.38
N PRO A 8 22.81 -6.02 -1.55
CA PRO A 8 23.73 -7.18 -1.68
C PRO A 8 23.08 -8.57 -1.54
N ASN A 9 21.75 -8.66 -1.43
CA ASN A 9 21.00 -9.91 -1.42
C ASN A 9 19.55 -9.79 -1.93
N LYS A 10 19.18 -8.72 -2.64
CA LYS A 10 17.83 -8.58 -3.22
C LYS A 10 17.92 -8.12 -4.66
N LYS A 11 17.60 -9.03 -5.59
CA LYS A 11 17.37 -8.69 -6.99
C LYS A 11 16.16 -7.77 -7.07
N LEU A 12 16.35 -6.57 -7.61
CA LEU A 12 15.26 -5.67 -7.91
C LEU A 12 14.43 -6.30 -9.02
N THR A 13 13.15 -6.57 -8.74
CA THR A 13 12.22 -7.08 -9.74
C THR A 13 11.20 -6.00 -10.08
N PRO A 14 10.65 -5.98 -11.31
CA PRO A 14 9.57 -5.05 -11.68
C PRO A 14 8.38 -5.09 -10.71
N HIS A 15 8.12 -6.24 -10.10
CA HIS A 15 7.06 -6.42 -9.11
C HIS A 15 7.27 -5.57 -7.84
N MET A 16 8.52 -5.25 -7.47
CA MET A 16 8.80 -4.39 -6.32
C MET A 16 8.32 -2.95 -6.56
N PHE A 17 8.41 -2.44 -7.79
CA PHE A 17 7.83 -1.14 -8.13
C PHE A 17 6.32 -1.15 -8.00
N ARG A 18 5.65 -2.23 -8.41
CA ARG A 18 4.21 -2.41 -8.21
C ARG A 18 3.83 -2.35 -6.73
N HIS A 19 4.64 -2.95 -5.85
CA HIS A 19 4.44 -2.86 -4.40
C HIS A 19 4.57 -1.44 -3.87
N THR A 20 5.60 -0.70 -4.31
CA THR A 20 5.81 0.70 -3.92
C THR A 20 4.65 1.59 -4.39
N PHE A 21 4.25 1.43 -5.66
CA PHE A 21 3.12 2.15 -6.24
C PHE A 21 1.82 1.94 -5.46
N CYS A 22 1.44 0.69 -5.18
CA CYS A 22 0.19 0.40 -4.46
C CYS A 22 0.19 1.01 -3.04
N LYS A 23 1.33 0.97 -2.34
CA LYS A 23 1.47 1.59 -1.01
C LYS A 23 1.35 3.11 -1.04
N TRP A 24 1.96 3.75 -2.02
CA TRP A 24 1.89 5.21 -2.18
C TRP A 24 0.48 5.66 -2.53
N MET A 25 -0.19 4.94 -3.42
CA MET A 25 -1.56 5.25 -3.79
C MET A 25 -2.54 5.08 -2.62
N LEU A 26 -2.37 4.07 -1.75
CA LEU A 26 -3.19 3.93 -0.55
C LEU A 26 -3.04 5.15 0.37
N LYS A 27 -1.80 5.61 0.60
CA LYS A 27 -1.55 6.82 1.39
C LYS A 27 -2.16 8.07 0.77
N ALA A 28 -2.01 8.25 -0.54
CA ALA A 28 -2.52 9.43 -1.25
C ALA A 28 -4.06 9.46 -1.34
N THR A 29 -4.71 8.30 -1.32
CA THR A 29 -6.17 8.17 -1.45
C THR A 29 -6.89 8.05 -0.10
N ASN A 30 -6.19 8.26 1.01
CA ASN A 30 -6.72 8.11 2.36
C ASN A 30 -7.30 6.70 2.62
N ASN A 31 -6.54 5.67 2.24
CA ASN A 31 -6.88 4.24 2.37
C ASN A 31 -8.08 3.75 1.53
N ASP A 32 -8.41 4.41 0.42
CA ASP A 32 -9.41 3.91 -0.53
C ASP A 32 -8.86 2.73 -1.36
N ILE A 33 -9.08 1.52 -0.86
CA ILE A 33 -8.59 0.28 -1.48
C ILE A 33 -9.17 0.02 -2.88
N GLU A 34 -10.39 0.45 -3.16
CA GLU A 34 -11.07 0.19 -4.43
C GLU A 34 -10.49 1.05 -5.55
N LYS A 35 -10.19 2.32 -5.27
CA LYS A 35 -9.44 3.18 -6.19
C LYS A 35 -8.08 2.58 -6.52
N VAL A 36 -7.34 2.13 -5.50
CA VAL A 36 -6.01 1.52 -5.71
C VAL A 36 -6.11 0.21 -6.50
N ARG A 37 -7.13 -0.61 -6.25
CA ARG A 37 -7.39 -1.85 -7.00
C ARG A 37 -7.57 -1.55 -8.50
N ARG A 38 -8.38 -0.54 -8.82
CA ARG A 38 -8.62 -0.10 -10.21
C ARG A 38 -7.36 0.45 -10.86
N LEU A 39 -6.59 1.27 -10.15
CA LEU A 39 -5.34 1.85 -10.64
C LEU A 39 -4.25 0.79 -10.86
N ALA A 40 -4.20 -0.24 -10.02
CA ALA A 40 -3.27 -1.35 -10.17
C ALA A 40 -3.77 -2.41 -11.18
N GLY A 41 -5.01 -2.31 -11.66
CA GLY A 41 -5.60 -3.31 -12.55
C GLY A 41 -5.76 -4.69 -11.91
N HIS A 42 -6.05 -4.77 -10.61
CA HIS A 42 -6.30 -6.05 -9.95
C HIS A 42 -7.76 -6.49 -10.13
N SER A 43 -8.00 -7.70 -10.64
CA SER A 43 -9.35 -8.25 -10.74
C SER A 43 -9.98 -8.56 -9.37
N HIS A 44 -9.16 -8.82 -8.35
CA HIS A 44 -9.60 -9.16 -7.00
C HIS A 44 -9.10 -8.15 -5.97
N ILE A 45 -9.98 -7.75 -5.06
CA ILE A 45 -9.66 -6.84 -3.96
C ILE A 45 -8.69 -7.47 -2.94
N ALA A 46 -8.74 -8.79 -2.80
CA ALA A 46 -7.83 -9.56 -1.94
C ALA A 46 -6.35 -9.31 -2.28
N THR A 47 -6.02 -9.14 -3.56
CA THR A 47 -4.65 -8.87 -4.03
C THR A 47 -4.15 -7.50 -3.58
N THR A 48 -5.04 -6.50 -3.55
CA THR A 48 -4.73 -5.15 -3.07
C THR A 48 -4.72 -5.08 -1.54
N SER A 49 -5.51 -5.92 -0.87
CA SER A 49 -5.60 -5.98 0.60
C SER A 49 -4.24 -6.31 1.23
N ARG A 50 -3.37 -7.01 0.51
CA ARG A 50 -1.98 -7.29 0.92
C ARG A 50 -1.11 -6.04 1.13
N TYR A 51 -1.57 -4.87 0.70
CA TYR A 51 -0.89 -3.59 0.87
C TYR A 51 -1.43 -2.72 2.00
N LEU A 52 -2.59 -3.07 2.57
CA LEU A 52 -3.08 -2.46 3.80
C LEU A 52 -2.07 -2.81 4.90
N LYS A 53 -1.37 -1.78 5.39
CA LYS A 53 -0.61 -1.86 6.62
C LYS A 53 -1.41 -1.05 7.61
N ASP A 54 -2.37 -1.69 8.24
CA ASP A 54 -3.07 -1.08 9.37
C ASP A 54 -2.05 -1.05 10.50
N SER A 55 -1.52 0.14 10.80
CA SER A 55 -0.76 0.29 12.04
C SER A 55 -1.76 0.28 13.19
N TYR A 56 -1.35 -0.24 14.34
CA TYR A 56 -2.22 -0.27 15.52
C TYR A 56 -2.71 1.14 15.91
N SER A 57 -1.93 2.18 15.61
CA SER A 57 -2.33 3.59 15.77
C SER A 57 -3.47 3.98 14.82
N ASP A 58 -3.41 3.60 13.54
CA ASP A 58 -4.48 3.95 12.58
C ASP A 58 -5.83 3.33 13.00
N LEU A 59 -5.79 2.13 13.59
CA LEU A 59 -6.98 1.46 14.12
C LEU A 59 -7.51 2.15 15.39
N ALA A 60 -6.62 2.59 16.27
CA ALA A 60 -7.01 3.33 17.48
C ALA A 60 -7.65 4.68 17.14
N ASP A 61 -7.03 5.45 16.24
CA ASP A 61 -7.55 6.74 15.78
C ASP A 61 -8.94 6.60 15.15
N ALA A 62 -9.17 5.54 14.38
CA ALA A 62 -10.46 5.26 13.76
C ALA A 62 -11.57 4.97 14.81
N VAL A 63 -11.24 4.29 15.90
CA VAL A 63 -12.18 4.03 17.00
C VAL A 63 -12.43 5.30 17.82
N GLU A 64 -11.41 6.11 18.07
CA GLU A 64 -11.54 7.38 18.79
C GLU A 64 -12.36 8.43 18.01
N ALA A 65 -12.31 8.38 16.67
CA ALA A 65 -13.08 9.25 15.80
C ALA A 65 -14.59 8.93 15.75
N LEU A 66 -15.03 7.82 16.37
CA LEU A 66 -16.46 7.51 16.48
C LEU A 66 -17.14 8.54 17.40
N PRO A 67 -18.30 9.12 17.00
CA PRO A 67 -19.05 10.01 17.86
C PRO A 67 -19.46 9.26 19.12
N LYS A 68 -19.06 9.76 20.29
CA LYS A 68 -19.52 9.25 21.58
C LYS A 68 -20.98 9.67 21.74
N PHE A 69 -21.87 8.68 21.74
CA PHE A 69 -23.28 8.86 22.09
C PHE A 69 -23.46 9.05 23.59
#